data_AF-A0A949QHJ4-F1
#
_entry.id   AF-A0A949QHJ4-F1
#
_cell.length_a   1.000
_cell.length_b   1.000
_cell.length_c   1.000
_cell.angle_alpha   90.00
_cell.angle_beta   90.00
_cell.angle_gamma   90.00
#
_symmetry.space_group_name_H-M   'P 1'
#
loop_
_entity.id
_entity.type
_entity.pdbx_description
1 polymer ?
#
loop_
_entity_poly.entity_id
_entity_poly.type
_entity_poly.pdbx_seq_one_letter_code
_entity_poly.pdbx_strand_id
1 'polypeptide(L)' 'EEWSGYAFGMGVDRTVLLRYKIDDIRLLFENDLRMLRQFGA' A
#
# COMPACT_ATOMS: atom_id res chain seq x y z
N GLU A 1 -26.24 20.73 21.48
CA GLU A 1 -26.08 19.92 20.26
C GLU A 1 -24.86 19.03 20.47
N GLU A 2 -25.05 17.72 20.48
CA GLU A 2 -23.96 16.76 20.65
C GLU A 2 -23.31 16.49 19.30
N TRP A 3 -22.04 16.85 19.17
CA TRP A 3 -21.25 16.56 17.99
C TRP A 3 -20.64 15.17 18.13
N SER A 4 -20.90 14.29 17.15
CA SER A 4 -20.28 12.98 17.06
C SER A 4 -19.65 12.79 15.67
N GLY A 5 -18.49 12.17 15.61
CA GLY A 5 -17.82 11.83 14.36
C GLY A 5 -16.88 10.65 14.54
N TYR A 6 -16.68 9.88 13.47
CA TYR A 6 -15.75 8.77 13.43
C TYR A 6 -14.70 9.02 12.33
N ALA A 7 -13.46 8.59 12.58
CA ALA A 7 -12.39 8.63 11.61
C ALA A 7 -11.72 7.26 11.54
N PHE A 8 -11.30 6.88 10.34
CA PHE A 8 -10.50 5.68 10.12
C PHE A 8 -9.33 6.00 9.19
N GLY A 9 -8.28 5.20 9.31
CA GLY A 9 -7.11 5.26 8.45
C GLY A 9 -6.61 3.84 8.21
N MET A 10 -6.20 3.56 6.98
CA MET A 10 -5.56 2.31 6.61
C MET A 10 -4.29 2.63 5.83
N GLY A 11 -3.20 1.95 6.18
CA GLY A 11 -1.93 2.08 5.47
C GLY A 11 -1.99 1.38 4.12
N VAL A 12 -1.74 2.12 3.05
CA VAL A 12 -1.73 1.58 1.69
C VAL A 12 -0.65 0.51 1.55
N ASP A 13 0.52 0.71 2.16
CA ASP A 13 1.67 -0.20 2.10
C ASP A 13 1.30 -1.60 2.58
N ARG A 14 0.66 -1.72 3.74
CA ARG A 14 0.30 -3.03 4.30
C ARG A 14 -0.74 -3.75 3.46
N THR A 15 -1.71 -3.00 2.94
CA THR A 15 -2.73 -3.55 2.05
C THR A 15 -2.11 -4.05 0.75
N VAL A 16 -1.15 -3.32 0.17
CA VAL A 16 -0.43 -3.72 -1.04
C VAL A 16 0.42 -4.97 -0.81
N LEU A 17 1.20 -5.03 0.27
CA LEU A 17 2.02 -6.20 0.61
C LEU A 17 1.19 -7.48 0.67
N LEU A 18 0.05 -7.42 1.36
CA LEU A 18 -0.86 -8.56 1.51
C LEU A 18 -1.58 -8.90 0.21
N ARG A 19 -2.05 -7.90 -0.53
CA ARG A 19 -2.83 -8.10 -1.75
C ARG A 19 -1.99 -8.72 -2.87
N TYR A 20 -0.76 -8.25 -3.02
CA TYR A 20 0.15 -8.66 -4.09
C TYR A 20 1.18 -9.70 -3.64
N LYS A 21 1.10 -10.18 -2.39
CA LYS A 21 2.03 -11.14 -1.79
C LYS A 21 3.49 -10.72 -1.95
N ILE A 22 3.75 -9.44 -1.70
CA ILE A 22 5.10 -8.88 -1.70
C ILE A 22 5.67 -9.13 -0.31
N ASP A 23 6.78 -9.88 -0.25
CA ASP A 23 7.38 -10.30 1.02
C ASP A 23 8.20 -9.19 1.69
N ASP A 24 8.61 -8.17 0.91
CA ASP A 24 9.51 -7.11 1.37
C ASP A 24 9.01 -5.72 0.98
N ILE A 25 8.81 -4.86 1.99
CA ILE A 25 8.36 -3.47 1.82
C ILE A 25 9.37 -2.59 1.09
N ARG A 26 10.66 -2.91 1.13
CA ARG A 26 11.70 -2.12 0.46
C ARG A 26 11.52 -2.08 -1.04
N LEU A 27 10.92 -3.13 -1.61
CA LEU A 27 10.60 -3.20 -3.03
C LEU A 27 9.64 -2.08 -3.48
N LEU A 28 8.87 -1.48 -2.56
CA LEU A 28 8.01 -0.33 -2.84
C LEU A 28 8.80 1.00 -2.94
N PHE A 29 10.01 1.07 -2.38
CA PHE A 29 10.80 2.31 -2.24
C PHE A 29 12.14 2.29 -2.98
N GLU A 30 12.63 1.13 -3.39
CA GLU A 30 13.92 0.97 -4.08
C GLU A 30 13.93 1.44 -5.55
N ASN A 31 12.80 1.95 -6.06
CA ASN A 31 12.64 2.46 -7.44
C ASN A 31 13.08 1.47 -8.53
N ASP A 32 12.86 0.16 -8.32
CA ASP A 32 13.24 -0.88 -9.26
C ASP A 32 12.23 -0.96 -10.43
N LEU A 33 12.73 -0.74 -11.65
CA LEU A 33 11.94 -0.85 -12.88
C LEU A 33 11.31 -2.24 -13.08
N ARG A 34 11.93 -3.32 -12.57
CA ARG A 34 11.38 -4.68 -12.64
C ARG A 34 10.10 -4.83 -11.82
N MET A 35 10.01 -4.12 -10.70
CA MET A 35 8.80 -4.07 -9.87
C MET A 35 7.73 -3.25 -10.59
N LEU A 36 8.08 -2.06 -11.09
CA LEU A 36 7.14 -1.18 -11.79
C LEU A 36 6.54 -1.82 -13.05
N ARG A 37 7.33 -2.61 -13.79
CA ARG A 37 6.87 -3.32 -15.00
C ARG A 37 5.80 -4.37 -14.72
N GLN A 38 5.70 -4.91 -13.50
CA GLN A 38 4.69 -5.94 -13.16
C GLN A 38 3.28 -5.36 -13.04
N PHE A 39 3.15 -4.03 -12.96
CA PHE A 39 1.87 -3.32 -12.86
C PHE A 39 1.47 -2.62 -14.17
N GLY A 40 2.28 -2.72 -15.23
CA GLY A 40 1.97 -2.18 -16.55
C GLY A 40 1.00 -3.08 -17.33
N ALA A 41 0.00 -2.47 -17.97
CA ALA A 41 -0.92 -3.12 -18.90
C ALA A 41 -0.26 -3.42 -20.25
#